data_AF-A0A7V3RLV4-F1
#
_entry.id   AF-A0A7V3RLV4-F1
#
_cell.length_a   1.000
_cell.length_b   1.000
_cell.length_c   1.000
_cell.angle_alpha   90.00
_cell.angle_beta   90.00
_cell.angle_gamma   90.00
#
_symmetry.space_group_name_H-M   'P 1'
#
loop_
_entity.id
_entity.type
_entity.pdbx_description
1 polymer ?
#
loop_
_entity_poly.entity_id
_entity_poly.type
_entity_poly.pdbx_seq_one_letter_code
_entity_poly.pdbx_strand_id
1 'polypeptide(L)' 'DSKEYWGSNVGNHGGIEADPLPWQGKPYSINITLPPLAGLILRLKK' A
#
# COMPACT_ATOMS: atom_id res chain seq x y z
N ASP A 1 7.36 -3.18 5.38
CA ASP A 1 8.69 -3.45 5.93
C ASP A 1 8.74 -4.88 6.46
N SER A 2 8.89 -5.89 5.61
CA SER A 2 8.58 -7.28 6.00
C SER A 2 9.57 -7.83 7.03
N LYS A 3 9.07 -8.58 8.01
CA LYS A 3 9.90 -9.23 9.04
C LYS A 3 10.95 -10.20 8.44
N GLU A 4 10.67 -10.77 7.27
CA GLU A 4 11.61 -11.62 6.52
C GLU A 4 12.86 -10.88 6.03
N TYR A 5 12.80 -9.55 5.93
CA TYR A 5 13.94 -8.70 5.58
C TYR A 5 14.48 -7.92 6.79
N TRP A 6 14.22 -8.39 8.01
CA TRP A 6 14.58 -7.69 9.27
C TRP A 6 13.89 -6.33 9.45
N GLY A 7 12.75 -6.16 8.78
CA GLY A 7 11.90 -4.98 8.87
C GLY A 7 10.95 -5.00 10.07
N SER A 8 10.45 -3.82 10.43
CA SER A 8 9.45 -3.52 11.48
C SER A 8 8.09 -4.21 11.34
N ASN A 9 7.85 -4.94 10.26
CA ASN A 9 6.58 -5.57 9.89
C ASN A 9 5.40 -4.59 9.71
N VAL A 10 5.66 -3.29 9.63
CA VAL A 10 4.66 -2.28 9.31
C VAL A 10 4.30 -2.39 7.83
N GLY A 11 3.02 -2.58 7.53
CA GLY A 11 2.49 -2.73 6.18
C GLY A 11 0.96 -2.73 6.17
N ASN A 12 0.38 -2.85 4.99
CA ASN A 12 -1.07 -2.74 4.80
C ASN A 12 -1.80 -4.09 4.93
N HIS A 13 -1.34 -4.98 5.82
CA HIS A 13 -2.00 -6.24 6.19
C HIS A 13 -2.63 -7.07 5.04
N GLY A 14 -1.90 -7.26 3.91
CA GLY A 14 -2.27 -8.22 2.86
C GLY A 14 -3.11 -7.67 1.70
N GLY A 15 -3.53 -6.41 1.74
CA GLY A 15 -4.24 -5.75 0.63
C GLY A 15 -5.00 -4.51 1.10
N ILE A 16 -5.22 -3.55 0.19
CA ILE A 16 -6.06 -2.37 0.45
C ILE A 16 -7.12 -2.31 -0.64
N GLU A 17 -8.37 -2.11 -0.23
CA GLU A 17 -9.47 -1.80 -1.15
C GLU A 17 -9.38 -0.35 -1.61
N ALA A 18 -9.67 -0.12 -2.89
CA ALA A 18 -9.66 1.21 -3.46
C ALA A 18 -11.00 1.91 -3.18
N ASP A 19 -10.92 3.09 -2.58
CA ASP A 19 -12.07 3.94 -2.34
C ASP A 19 -12.42 4.72 -3.62
N PRO A 20 -13.71 5.02 -3.88
CA PRO A 20 -14.16 5.86 -5.00
C PRO A 20 -13.89 7.35 -4.72
N LEU A 21 -12.69 7.67 -4.24
CA LEU A 21 -12.22 9.01 -3.95
C LEU A 21 -11.24 9.44 -5.05
N PRO A 22 -11.58 10.43 -5.89
CA PRO A 22 -10.70 10.89 -6.95
C PRO A 22 -9.40 11.50 -6.40
N TRP A 23 -8.27 11.05 -6.91
CA TRP A 23 -6.95 11.57 -6.52
C TRP A 23 -5.95 11.43 -7.67
N GLN A 24 -5.05 12.39 -7.82
CA GLN A 24 -4.02 12.42 -8.90
C GLN A 24 -4.60 12.17 -10.31
N GLY A 25 -5.81 12.68 -10.58
CA GLY A 25 -6.49 12.50 -11.87
C GLY A 25 -7.02 11.09 -12.14
N LYS A 26 -7.12 10.24 -11.12
CA LYS A 26 -7.75 8.90 -11.18
C LYS A 26 -9.08 8.90 -10.42
N PRO A 27 -10.06 8.07 -10.83
CA PRO A 27 -11.37 7.99 -10.18
C PRO A 27 -11.38 7.28 -8.83
N TYR A 28 -10.39 6.43 -8.56
CA TYR A 28 -10.23 5.69 -7.31
C TYR A 28 -8.86 5.97 -6.72
N SER A 29 -8.76 5.82 -5.40
CA SER A 29 -7.49 5.95 -4.67
C SER A 29 -7.40 4.89 -3.56
N ILE A 30 -6.19 4.64 -3.08
CA ILE A 30 -5.91 3.72 -1.98
C ILE A 30 -5.22 4.48 -0.86
N ASN A 31 -5.68 4.27 0.37
CA ASN A 31 -5.02 4.83 1.55
C ASN A 31 -3.94 3.86 2.04
N ILE A 32 -2.68 4.17 1.73
CA ILE A 32 -1.52 3.31 2.06
C ILE A 32 -0.70 3.95 3.18
N THR A 33 -0.20 3.13 4.10
CA THR A 33 0.87 3.55 5.03
C THR A 33 2.23 3.25 4.39
N LEU A 34 3.04 4.28 4.13
CA LEU A 34 4.40 4.13 3.60
C LEU A 34 5.42 4.13 4.76
N PRO A 35 6.11 3.00 5.04
CA PRO A 35 7.16 2.98 6.04
C PRO A 35 8.36 3.87 5.65
N PRO A 36 9.10 4.42 6.62
CA PRO A 36 10.29 5.22 6.34
C PRO A 36 11.33 4.39 5.58
N LEU A 37 11.89 4.97 4.50
CA LEU A 37 12.89 4.35 3.62
C LEU A 37 12.47 3.01 2.97
N ALA A 38 11.17 2.79 2.76
CA ALA A 38 10.65 1.60 2.09
C ALA A 38 10.12 1.87 0.68
N GLY A 39 10.21 0.86 -0.19
CA GLY A 39 9.48 0.79 -1.45
C GLY A 39 8.30 -0.17 -1.37
N LEU A 40 7.17 0.17 -2.00
CA LEU A 40 5.97 -0.67 -2.07
C LEU A 40 5.68 -1.05 -3.53
N ILE A 41 5.54 -2.35 -3.81
CA ILE A 41 5.05 -2.86 -5.09
C ILE A 41 3.64 -3.40 -4.85
N LEU A 42 2.66 -2.81 -5.54
CA LEU A 42 1.25 -3.17 -5.42
C LEU A 42 0.75 -3.73 -6.75
N ARG A 43 -0.08 -4.77 -6.69
CA ARG A 43 -0.72 -5.38 -7.86
C ARG A 43 -2.19 -5.58 -7.57
N LEU A 44 -3.05 -5.16 -8.50
CA LEU A 44 -4.47 -5.44 -8.43
C LEU A 44 -4.69 -6.96 -8.48
N LYS A 45 -5.40 -7.49 -7.49
CA LYS A 45 -5.89 -8.87 -7.53
C LYS A 45 -7.24 -8.85 -8.24
N LYS A 46 -7.35 -9.61 -9.33
CA LYS A 46 -8.63 -9.85 -10.02
C LYS A 46 -9.53 -10.73 -9.19
#